data_AF-A0A143WYV2-F1
#
_entry.id   AF-A0A143WYV2-F1
#
_cell.length_a   1.000
_cell.length_b   1.000
_cell.length_c   1.000
_cell.angle_alpha   90.00
_cell.angle_beta   90.00
_cell.angle_gamma   90.00
#
_symmetry.space_group_name_H-M   'P 1'
#
loop_
_entity.id
_entity.type
_entity.pdbx_description
1 polymer ?
#
loop_
_entity_poly.entity_id
_entity_poly.type
_entity_poly.pdbx_seq_one_letter_code
_entity_poly.pdbx_strand_id
1 'polypeptide(L)'
;MMLVDILEVQIIMEENTMINDETKKKLDMMGMHALVEALEVQEKEVLYKSMTFDERINASVDHAYQIKYNEKVKGLIRRAHFRYPQATVEDIYYAKRELDKNQIMTLITNSYIDNYKNVLIVGFTGSGKTFLSNCLGKAACRDGIGTRYIRIPDLFVQLEEAELKRGRNKLINKFANCPLLILDEWLINSMSEQEIEFIFELIERRYQNKSTIFCTQFKIESWHARLGGGVHADAIMDRIVHNSITINAGDVNMREVTAKMEKE
;
A
#
# COMPACT_ATOMS: atom_id res chain seq x y z
N MET A 1 -29.97 -53.74 25.60
CA MET A 1 -30.40 -52.34 25.83
C MET A 1 -29.21 -51.39 25.83
N MET A 2 -28.19 -51.58 26.69
CA MET A 2 -27.00 -50.69 26.75
C MET A 2 -26.20 -50.50 25.45
N LEU A 3 -26.16 -51.49 24.54
CA LEU A 3 -25.43 -51.38 23.26
C LEU A 3 -26.15 -50.51 22.22
N VAL A 4 -27.47 -50.37 22.33
CA VAL A 4 -28.28 -49.54 21.41
C VAL A 4 -28.11 -48.06 21.76
N ASP A 5 -28.06 -47.72 23.05
CA ASP A 5 -27.82 -46.36 23.53
C ASP A 5 -26.41 -45.84 23.16
N ILE A 6 -25.39 -46.71 23.16
CA ILE A 6 -24.02 -46.33 22.75
C ILE A 6 -23.96 -46.09 21.22
N LEU A 7 -24.63 -46.93 20.43
CA LEU A 7 -24.72 -46.74 18.98
C LEU A 7 -25.51 -45.49 18.61
N GLU A 8 -26.62 -45.18 19.29
CA GLU A 8 -27.35 -43.92 19.07
C GLU A 8 -26.51 -42.70 19.45
N VAL A 9 -25.79 -42.72 20.59
CA VAL A 9 -24.87 -41.62 20.96
C VAL A 9 -23.73 -41.48 19.94
N GLN A 10 -23.21 -42.59 19.41
CA GLN A 10 -22.12 -42.58 18.44
C GLN A 10 -22.58 -42.13 17.04
N ILE A 11 -23.81 -42.47 16.63
CA ILE A 11 -24.45 -41.97 15.40
C ILE A 11 -24.77 -40.47 15.53
N ILE A 12 -25.26 -40.02 16.69
CA ILE A 12 -25.51 -38.59 16.97
C ILE A 12 -24.20 -37.78 17.01
N MET A 13 -23.09 -38.41 17.41
CA MET A 13 -21.75 -37.79 17.38
C MET A 13 -21.11 -37.80 15.98
N GLU A 14 -21.33 -38.85 15.18
CA GLU A 14 -20.90 -38.91 13.76
C GLU A 14 -21.72 -37.99 12.84
N GLU A 15 -22.96 -37.66 13.18
CA GLU A 15 -23.80 -36.71 12.43
C GLU A 15 -23.41 -35.22 12.63
N ASN A 16 -22.47 -34.91 13.52
CA ASN A 16 -22.09 -33.51 13.84
C ASN A 16 -20.75 -33.04 13.23
N THR A 17 -20.00 -33.90 12.54
CA THR A 17 -18.77 -33.48 11.85
C THR A 17 -19.09 -33.00 10.44
N MET A 18 -18.94 -31.68 10.19
CA MET A 18 -19.18 -31.09 8.88
C MET A 18 -18.21 -31.63 7.83
N ILE A 19 -16.96 -31.90 8.22
CA ILE A 19 -15.94 -32.51 7.36
C ILE A 19 -15.06 -33.48 8.16
N ASN A 20 -14.62 -34.56 7.53
CA ASN A 20 -13.75 -35.54 8.17
C ASN A 20 -12.29 -35.04 8.29
N ASP A 21 -11.52 -35.66 9.19
CA ASP A 21 -10.12 -35.28 9.47
C ASP A 21 -9.19 -35.38 8.25
N GLU A 22 -9.47 -36.32 7.33
CA GLU A 22 -8.71 -36.44 6.08
C GLU A 22 -8.93 -35.21 5.18
N THR A 23 -10.16 -34.70 5.13
CA THR A 23 -10.51 -33.48 4.40
C THR A 23 -9.86 -32.25 5.03
N LYS A 24 -9.87 -32.14 6.37
CA LYS A 24 -9.15 -31.08 7.10
C LYS A 24 -7.66 -31.08 6.75
N LYS A 25 -7.00 -32.25 6.79
CA LYS A 25 -5.59 -32.39 6.40
C LYS A 25 -5.32 -31.99 4.94
N LYS A 26 -6.18 -32.41 4.00
CA LYS A 26 -6.04 -32.03 2.57
C LYS A 26 -6.18 -30.51 2.39
N LEU A 27 -7.11 -29.87 3.09
CA LEU A 27 -7.27 -28.42 3.08
C LEU A 27 -6.04 -27.70 3.63
N ASP A 28 -5.46 -28.17 4.74
CA ASP A 28 -4.21 -27.62 5.27
C ASP A 28 -3.04 -27.80 4.29
N MET A 29 -2.91 -28.96 3.65
CA MET A 29 -1.89 -29.21 2.61
C MET A 29 -2.05 -28.28 1.40
N MET A 30 -3.27 -27.84 1.11
CA MET A 30 -3.58 -26.82 0.09
C MET A 30 -3.41 -25.38 0.59
N GLY A 31 -2.94 -25.18 1.82
CA GLY A 31 -2.79 -23.87 2.45
C GLY A 31 -4.12 -23.19 2.77
N MET A 32 -5.18 -23.96 3.01
CA MET A 32 -6.53 -23.48 3.33
C MET A 32 -6.82 -23.53 4.84
N HIS A 33 -5.81 -23.27 5.67
CA HIS A 33 -5.93 -23.32 7.13
C HIS A 33 -7.09 -22.48 7.69
N ALA A 34 -7.24 -21.25 7.19
CA ALA A 34 -8.34 -20.36 7.59
C ALA A 34 -9.73 -20.91 7.25
N LEU A 35 -9.85 -21.79 6.26
CA LEU A 35 -11.11 -22.45 5.92
C LEU A 35 -11.39 -23.61 6.88
N VAL A 36 -10.36 -24.35 7.28
CA VAL A 36 -10.48 -25.40 8.32
C VAL A 36 -10.93 -24.76 9.64
N GLU A 37 -10.29 -23.67 10.05
CA GLU A 37 -10.66 -22.91 11.25
C GLU A 37 -12.12 -22.44 11.19
N ALA A 38 -12.56 -21.89 10.06
CA ALA A 38 -13.95 -21.47 9.88
C ALA A 38 -14.95 -22.62 10.05
N LEU A 39 -14.67 -23.77 9.44
CA LEU A 39 -15.54 -24.96 9.54
C LEU A 39 -15.59 -25.50 10.97
N GLU A 40 -14.47 -25.48 11.71
CA GLU A 40 -14.44 -25.90 13.12
C GLU A 40 -15.21 -24.95 14.04
N VAL A 41 -15.23 -23.65 13.74
CA VAL A 41 -16.09 -22.69 14.47
C VAL A 41 -17.56 -23.01 14.23
N GLN A 42 -17.94 -23.31 12.99
CA GLN A 42 -19.32 -23.68 12.65
C GLN A 42 -19.77 -25.00 13.31
N GLU A 43 -18.87 -25.97 13.49
CA GLU A 43 -19.16 -27.20 14.24
C GLU A 43 -19.50 -26.93 15.72
N LYS A 44 -18.88 -25.90 16.31
CA LYS A 44 -19.02 -25.57 17.75
C LYS A 44 -20.20 -24.65 18.05
N GLU A 45 -20.57 -23.78 17.12
CA GLU A 45 -21.57 -22.74 17.35
C GLU A 45 -22.98 -23.14 16.91
N VAL A 46 -23.94 -23.06 17.84
CA VAL A 46 -25.35 -23.43 17.62
C VAL A 46 -26.01 -22.56 16.54
N LEU A 47 -25.54 -21.33 16.34
CA LEU A 47 -26.11 -20.37 15.40
C LEU A 47 -26.01 -20.84 13.93
N TYR A 48 -25.01 -21.64 13.60
CA TYR A 48 -24.84 -22.21 12.26
C TYR A 48 -25.70 -23.46 12.02
N LYS A 49 -26.35 -24.01 13.04
CA LYS A 49 -27.22 -25.20 12.89
C LYS A 49 -28.54 -24.88 12.19
N SER A 50 -29.02 -23.64 12.28
CA SER A 50 -30.23 -23.17 11.58
C SER A 50 -29.97 -22.69 10.15
N MET A 51 -28.70 -22.58 9.74
CA MET A 51 -28.32 -22.15 8.40
C MET A 51 -28.33 -23.33 7.43
N THR A 52 -28.70 -23.05 6.18
CA THR A 52 -28.60 -24.01 5.08
C THR A 52 -27.14 -24.36 4.78
N PHE A 53 -26.91 -25.46 4.04
CA PHE A 53 -25.55 -25.83 3.62
C PHE A 53 -24.85 -24.70 2.85
N ASP A 54 -25.56 -24.07 1.91
CA ASP A 54 -25.00 -22.99 1.07
C ASP A 54 -24.60 -21.77 1.91
N GLU A 55 -25.45 -21.36 2.86
CA GLU A 55 -25.15 -20.23 3.76
C GLU A 55 -23.90 -20.52 4.63
N ARG A 56 -23.74 -21.75 5.09
CA ARG A 56 -22.60 -22.19 5.91
C ARG A 56 -21.29 -22.19 5.11
N ILE A 57 -21.33 -22.71 3.89
CA ILE A 57 -20.18 -22.68 2.97
C ILE A 57 -19.82 -21.25 2.60
N ASN A 58 -20.78 -20.41 2.25
CA ASN A 58 -20.54 -19.01 1.92
C ASN A 58 -19.88 -18.28 3.10
N ALA A 59 -20.41 -18.42 4.31
CA ALA A 59 -19.81 -17.82 5.51
C ALA A 59 -18.38 -18.32 5.78
N SER A 60 -18.11 -19.60 5.57
CA SER A 60 -16.77 -20.18 5.75
C SER A 60 -15.77 -19.66 4.72
N VAL A 61 -16.19 -19.58 3.45
CA VAL A 61 -15.37 -19.06 2.36
C VAL A 61 -15.09 -17.57 2.57
N ASP A 62 -16.10 -16.78 2.94
CA ASP A 62 -15.95 -15.36 3.23
C ASP A 62 -14.96 -15.14 4.37
N HIS A 63 -15.10 -15.89 5.48
CA HIS A 63 -14.16 -15.82 6.60
C HIS A 63 -12.72 -16.12 6.17
N ALA A 64 -12.51 -17.24 5.48
CA ALA A 64 -11.20 -17.65 5.00
C ALA A 64 -10.60 -16.65 4.00
N TYR A 65 -11.43 -16.10 3.11
CA TYR A 65 -11.04 -15.06 2.17
C TYR A 65 -10.59 -13.79 2.91
N GLN A 66 -11.37 -13.32 3.90
CA GLN A 66 -11.03 -12.13 4.68
C GLN A 66 -9.71 -12.28 5.42
N ILE A 67 -9.44 -13.43 6.04
CA ILE A 67 -8.16 -13.69 6.71
C ILE A 67 -7.01 -13.61 5.70
N LYS A 68 -7.09 -14.36 4.59
CA LYS A 68 -6.04 -14.37 3.57
C LYS A 68 -5.82 -13.00 2.94
N TYR A 69 -6.90 -12.26 2.68
CA TYR A 69 -6.83 -10.93 2.14
C TYR A 69 -6.15 -9.95 3.10
N ASN A 70 -6.54 -10.00 4.39
CA ASN A 70 -5.91 -9.18 5.43
C ASN A 70 -4.41 -9.49 5.59
N GLU A 71 -4.01 -10.76 5.52
CA GLU A 71 -2.59 -11.14 5.51
C GLU A 71 -1.84 -10.63 4.28
N LYS A 72 -2.45 -10.73 3.10
CA LYS A 72 -1.91 -10.16 1.86
C LYS A 72 -1.68 -8.65 2.02
N VAL A 73 -2.68 -7.91 2.48
CA VAL A 73 -2.60 -6.46 2.71
C VAL A 73 -1.51 -6.12 3.73
N LYS A 74 -1.46 -6.81 4.88
CA LYS A 74 -0.38 -6.65 5.88
C LYS A 74 1.00 -6.89 5.26
N GLY A 75 1.14 -7.91 4.41
CA GLY A 75 2.38 -8.20 3.68
C GLY A 75 2.76 -7.10 2.69
N LEU A 76 1.80 -6.51 1.97
CA LEU A 76 2.03 -5.39 1.07
C LEU A 76 2.49 -4.14 1.83
N ILE A 77 1.80 -3.78 2.92
CA ILE A 77 2.17 -2.64 3.77
C ILE A 77 3.58 -2.80 4.34
N ARG A 78 3.93 -4.01 4.81
CA ARG A 78 5.28 -4.29 5.32
C ARG A 78 6.35 -4.13 4.24
N ARG A 79 6.10 -4.65 3.03
CA ARG A 79 7.02 -4.51 1.89
C ARG A 79 7.06 -3.08 1.35
N ALA A 80 6.05 -2.26 1.60
CA ALA A 80 6.07 -0.88 1.13
C ALA A 80 7.13 -0.02 1.82
N HIS A 81 7.59 -0.39 3.01
CA HIS A 81 8.57 0.38 3.81
C HIS A 81 8.12 1.83 4.09
N PHE A 82 6.82 2.06 4.32
CA PHE A 82 6.31 3.39 4.67
C PHE A 82 7.01 3.96 5.91
N ARG A 83 7.30 5.27 5.89
CA ARG A 83 7.79 6.00 7.07
C ARG A 83 6.76 6.03 8.21
N TYR A 84 5.47 6.08 7.87
CA TYR A 84 4.35 6.08 8.80
C TYR A 84 3.40 4.92 8.47
N PRO A 85 3.71 3.67 8.88
CA PRO A 85 2.85 2.50 8.62
C PRO A 85 1.46 2.61 9.25
N GLN A 86 1.32 3.44 10.29
CA GLN A 86 0.06 3.72 10.96
C GLN A 86 -0.82 4.73 10.23
N ALA A 87 -0.28 5.52 9.27
CA ALA A 87 -1.02 6.60 8.62
C ALA A 87 -2.35 6.13 8.04
N THR A 88 -3.46 6.78 8.38
CA THR A 88 -4.79 6.45 7.86
C THR A 88 -5.43 7.67 7.21
N VAL A 89 -6.43 7.41 6.36
CA VAL A 89 -7.16 8.48 5.68
C VAL A 89 -8.00 9.27 6.67
N GLU A 90 -8.52 8.56 7.67
CA GLU A 90 -9.38 9.08 8.73
C GLU A 90 -8.63 10.10 9.60
N ASP A 91 -7.32 9.90 9.78
CA ASP A 91 -6.43 10.78 10.55
C ASP A 91 -5.94 12.01 9.75
N ILE A 92 -6.39 12.20 8.50
CA ILE A 92 -6.00 13.38 7.72
C ILE A 92 -6.65 14.61 8.32
N TYR A 93 -5.82 15.49 8.89
CA TYR A 93 -6.25 16.80 9.34
C TYR A 93 -6.46 17.74 8.16
N TYR A 94 -7.69 18.18 7.94
CA TYR A 94 -8.09 19.11 6.87
C TYR A 94 -8.23 20.56 7.34
N ALA A 95 -8.54 20.79 8.62
CA ALA A 95 -8.88 22.13 9.09
C ALA A 95 -7.67 23.09 8.96
N LYS A 96 -7.94 24.33 8.54
CA LYS A 96 -6.93 25.39 8.34
C LYS A 96 -5.86 25.07 7.28
N ARG A 97 -6.07 24.05 6.45
CA ARG A 97 -5.17 23.70 5.34
C ARG A 97 -5.87 23.91 4.00
N GLU A 98 -5.09 24.18 2.97
CA GLU A 98 -5.56 24.32 1.58
C GLU A 98 -5.81 22.95 0.89
N LEU A 99 -6.11 21.91 1.68
CA LEU A 99 -6.33 20.56 1.15
C LEU A 99 -7.75 20.41 0.61
N ASP A 100 -7.88 20.04 -0.66
CA ASP A 100 -9.14 19.65 -1.26
C ASP A 100 -9.53 18.22 -0.83
N LYS A 101 -10.51 18.11 0.06
CA LYS A 101 -11.02 16.82 0.54
C LYS A 101 -11.60 15.95 -0.58
N ASN A 102 -12.27 16.53 -1.57
CA ASN A 102 -12.85 15.75 -2.68
C ASN A 102 -11.76 15.15 -3.57
N GLN A 103 -10.70 15.93 -3.81
CA GLN A 103 -9.53 15.45 -4.54
C GLN A 103 -8.86 14.28 -3.79
N ILE A 104 -8.64 14.41 -2.47
CA ILE A 104 -8.08 13.32 -1.65
C ILE A 104 -8.96 12.06 -1.71
N MET A 105 -10.27 12.21 -1.52
CA MET A 105 -11.21 11.08 -1.60
C MET A 105 -11.18 10.38 -2.96
N THR A 106 -11.03 11.13 -4.06
CA THR A 106 -10.89 10.58 -5.41
C THR A 106 -9.58 9.81 -5.57
N LEU A 107 -8.49 10.31 -5.01
CA LEU A 107 -7.18 9.64 -5.08
C LEU A 107 -7.16 8.35 -4.26
N ILE A 108 -7.89 8.28 -3.16
CA ILE A 108 -8.00 7.07 -2.32
C ILE A 108 -8.64 5.91 -3.07
N THR A 109 -9.48 6.17 -4.09
CA THR A 109 -10.05 5.12 -4.95
C THR A 109 -9.02 4.50 -5.91
N ASN A 110 -7.77 4.96 -5.89
CA ASN A 110 -6.66 4.49 -6.73
C ASN A 110 -6.89 4.63 -8.25
N SER A 111 -7.91 5.36 -8.68
CA SER A 111 -8.22 5.59 -10.10
C SER A 111 -7.05 6.21 -10.88
N TYR A 112 -6.22 7.01 -10.21
CA TYR A 112 -5.01 7.58 -10.81
C TYR A 112 -3.95 6.51 -11.15
N ILE A 113 -3.93 5.39 -10.43
CA ILE A 113 -3.01 4.26 -10.66
C ILE A 113 -3.40 3.52 -11.95
N ASP A 114 -4.70 3.28 -12.13
CA ASP A 114 -5.24 2.62 -13.33
C ASP A 114 -4.98 3.43 -14.60
N ASN A 115 -4.95 4.76 -14.46
CA ASN A 115 -4.69 5.71 -15.56
C ASN A 115 -3.21 6.12 -15.69
N TYR A 116 -2.30 5.45 -14.97
CA TYR A 116 -0.86 5.72 -14.94
C TYR A 116 -0.51 7.20 -14.70
N LYS A 117 -1.33 7.90 -13.90
CA LYS A 117 -1.10 9.30 -13.54
C LYS A 117 -0.16 9.39 -12.35
N ASN A 118 0.71 10.39 -12.37
CA ASN A 118 1.53 10.74 -11.21
C ASN A 118 0.72 11.59 -10.22
N VAL A 119 1.17 11.63 -8.97
CA VAL A 119 0.63 12.52 -7.94
C VAL A 119 1.75 13.37 -7.38
N LEU A 120 1.59 14.70 -7.42
CA LEU A 120 2.56 15.64 -6.88
C LEU A 120 2.00 16.21 -5.58
N ILE A 121 2.62 15.91 -4.45
CA ILE A 121 2.26 16.48 -3.15
C ILE A 121 3.25 17.59 -2.83
N VAL A 122 2.79 18.83 -2.96
CA VAL A 122 3.60 20.05 -2.81
C VAL A 122 3.20 20.77 -1.53
N GLY A 123 4.15 21.31 -0.77
CA GLY A 123 3.86 22.12 0.42
C GLY A 123 5.06 22.29 1.35
N PHE A 124 4.95 23.12 2.38
CA PHE A 124 6.09 23.45 3.24
C PHE A 124 6.59 22.28 4.10
N THR A 125 7.81 22.40 4.64
CA THR A 125 8.34 21.42 5.59
C THR A 125 7.40 21.29 6.79
N GLY A 126 7.08 20.05 7.17
CA GLY A 126 6.12 19.80 8.25
C GLY A 126 4.65 19.82 7.84
N SER A 127 4.29 20.13 6.59
CA SER A 127 2.89 20.16 6.13
C SER A 127 2.24 18.78 5.95
N GLY A 128 2.88 17.68 6.34
CA GLY A 128 2.28 16.35 6.28
C GLY A 128 2.32 15.68 4.89
N LYS A 129 3.17 16.13 3.96
CA LYS A 129 3.32 15.49 2.64
C LYS A 129 3.61 13.99 2.70
N THR A 130 4.60 13.59 3.51
CA THR A 130 4.95 12.18 3.75
C THR A 130 3.81 11.39 4.39
N PHE A 131 2.99 12.04 5.22
CA PHE A 131 1.82 11.40 5.82
C PHE A 131 0.76 11.13 4.76
N LEU A 132 0.41 12.14 3.96
CA LEU A 132 -0.55 12.02 2.86
C LEU A 132 -0.14 10.95 1.84
N SER A 133 1.13 10.93 1.43
CA SER A 133 1.61 9.91 0.49
C SER A 133 1.51 8.50 1.08
N ASN A 134 1.82 8.32 2.37
CA ASN A 134 1.66 7.03 3.03
C ASN A 134 0.18 6.63 3.20
N CYS A 135 -0.74 7.59 3.41
CA CYS A 135 -2.19 7.31 3.40
C CYS A 135 -2.64 6.77 2.04
N LEU A 136 -2.26 7.44 0.95
CA LEU A 136 -2.56 7.00 -0.42
C LEU A 136 -1.91 5.65 -0.72
N GLY A 137 -0.64 5.48 -0.34
CA GLY A 137 0.08 4.22 -0.51
C GLY A 137 -0.56 3.05 0.24
N LYS A 138 -1.09 3.30 1.45
CA LYS A 138 -1.83 2.31 2.22
C LYS A 138 -3.21 2.02 1.64
N ALA A 139 -3.90 3.02 1.09
CA ALA A 139 -5.14 2.80 0.34
C ALA A 139 -4.88 1.87 -0.85
N ALA A 140 -3.81 2.10 -1.62
CA ALA A 140 -3.40 1.20 -2.68
C ALA A 140 -3.10 -0.23 -2.17
N CYS A 141 -2.38 -0.37 -1.05
CA CYS A 141 -2.13 -1.69 -0.45
C CYS A 141 -3.41 -2.39 0.01
N ARG A 142 -4.41 -1.64 0.51
CA ARG A 142 -5.73 -2.16 0.88
C ARG A 142 -6.49 -2.71 -0.32
N ASP A 143 -6.31 -2.12 -1.50
CA ASP A 143 -6.86 -2.63 -2.76
C ASP A 143 -6.00 -3.72 -3.40
N GLY A 144 -4.98 -4.22 -2.68
CA GLY A 144 -4.09 -5.27 -3.14
C GLY A 144 -3.00 -4.82 -4.11
N ILE A 145 -2.80 -3.51 -4.27
CA ILE A 145 -1.78 -2.92 -5.14
C ILE A 145 -0.43 -2.86 -4.41
N GLY A 146 0.62 -3.32 -5.08
CA GLY A 146 1.99 -3.26 -4.56
C GLY A 146 2.54 -1.84 -4.53
N THR A 147 2.93 -1.37 -3.35
CA THR A 147 3.51 -0.03 -3.16
C THR A 147 4.97 -0.14 -2.67
N ARG A 148 5.81 0.84 -3.03
CA ARG A 148 7.13 1.07 -2.42
C ARG A 148 7.30 2.54 -2.07
N TYR A 149 7.79 2.80 -0.87
CA TYR A 149 8.17 4.12 -0.39
C TYR A 149 9.69 4.19 -0.23
N ILE A 150 10.28 5.32 -0.63
CA ILE A 150 11.68 5.63 -0.37
C ILE A 150 11.89 7.16 -0.39
N ARG A 151 12.82 7.66 0.45
CA ARG A 151 13.29 9.05 0.34
C ARG A 151 14.38 9.11 -0.73
N ILE A 152 14.40 10.17 -1.53
CA ILE A 152 15.41 10.34 -2.59
C ILE A 152 16.85 10.21 -2.08
N PRO A 153 17.26 10.82 -0.94
CA PRO A 153 18.59 10.60 -0.39
C PRO A 153 18.91 9.11 -0.11
N ASP A 154 17.95 8.36 0.45
CA ASP A 154 18.13 6.95 0.77
C ASP A 154 18.18 6.07 -0.50
N LEU A 155 17.53 6.51 -1.58
CA LEU A 155 17.62 5.88 -2.91
C LEU A 155 19.01 6.07 -3.52
N PHE A 156 19.61 7.25 -3.36
CA PHE A 156 20.96 7.52 -3.87
C PHE A 156 22.06 6.80 -3.08
N VAL A 157 21.89 6.63 -1.76
CA VAL A 157 22.76 5.72 -0.99
C VAL A 157 22.68 4.29 -1.54
N GLN A 158 21.47 3.79 -1.86
CA GLN A 158 21.33 2.47 -2.50
C GLN A 158 21.95 2.43 -3.91
N LEU A 159 21.93 3.55 -4.64
CA LEU A 159 22.56 3.65 -5.96
C LEU A 159 24.09 3.53 -5.84
N GLU A 160 24.71 4.28 -4.93
CA GLU A 160 26.16 4.23 -4.70
C GLU A 160 26.61 2.79 -4.36
N GLU A 161 25.91 2.13 -3.44
CA GLU A 161 26.18 0.73 -3.10
C GLU A 161 25.98 -0.23 -4.29
N ALA A 162 24.98 0.04 -5.12
CA ALA A 162 24.70 -0.77 -6.30
C ALA A 162 25.78 -0.59 -7.37
N GLU A 163 26.30 0.61 -7.58
CA GLU A 163 27.37 0.87 -8.56
C GLU A 163 28.64 0.09 -8.21
N LEU A 164 29.04 0.07 -6.93
CA LEU A 164 30.18 -0.73 -6.44
C LEU A 164 30.04 -2.22 -6.76
N LYS A 165 28.81 -2.73 -6.80
CA LYS A 165 28.48 -4.14 -7.05
C LYS A 165 28.02 -4.41 -8.48
N ARG A 166 28.12 -3.44 -9.40
CA ARG A 166 27.58 -3.52 -10.78
C ARG A 166 26.08 -3.88 -10.82
N GLY A 167 25.33 -3.39 -9.84
CA GLY A 167 23.92 -3.70 -9.57
C GLY A 167 22.92 -2.61 -9.97
N ARG A 168 23.35 -1.52 -10.63
CA ARG A 168 22.49 -0.38 -11.03
C ARG A 168 21.18 -0.82 -11.69
N ASN A 169 21.26 -1.67 -12.72
CA ASN A 169 20.08 -2.17 -13.44
C ASN A 169 19.11 -2.96 -12.57
N LYS A 170 19.62 -3.71 -11.58
CA LYS A 170 18.78 -4.43 -10.63
C LYS A 170 18.04 -3.46 -9.70
N LEU A 171 18.70 -2.38 -9.29
CA LEU A 171 18.08 -1.33 -8.48
C LEU A 171 17.00 -0.58 -9.26
N ILE A 172 17.28 -0.19 -10.50
CA ILE A 172 16.29 0.44 -11.39
C ILE A 172 15.08 -0.49 -11.54
N ASN A 173 15.27 -1.76 -11.87
CA ASN A 173 14.18 -2.73 -12.03
C ASN A 173 13.34 -2.89 -10.75
N LYS A 174 13.97 -2.89 -9.58
CA LYS A 174 13.29 -2.98 -8.28
C LYS A 174 12.27 -1.86 -8.10
N PHE A 175 12.62 -0.62 -8.44
CA PHE A 175 11.74 0.55 -8.28
C PHE A 175 10.85 0.79 -9.51
N ALA A 176 11.31 0.47 -10.72
CA ALA A 176 10.51 0.58 -11.95
C ALA A 176 9.33 -0.40 -11.97
N ASN A 177 9.51 -1.63 -11.48
CA ASN A 177 8.47 -2.66 -11.58
C ASN A 177 7.39 -2.60 -10.50
N CYS A 178 7.55 -1.77 -9.46
CA CYS A 178 6.50 -1.66 -8.44
C CYS A 178 5.28 -0.88 -9.00
N PRO A 179 4.04 -1.36 -8.79
CA PRO A 179 2.82 -0.69 -9.26
C PRO A 179 2.74 0.79 -8.85
N LEU A 180 2.94 1.07 -7.56
CA LEU A 180 2.99 2.43 -7.02
C LEU A 180 4.34 2.69 -6.36
N LEU A 181 5.04 3.73 -6.81
CA LEU A 181 6.28 4.22 -6.20
C LEU A 181 6.03 5.56 -5.52
N ILE A 182 6.51 5.73 -4.29
CA ILE A 182 6.49 6.98 -3.56
C ILE A 182 7.92 7.45 -3.38
N LEU A 183 8.23 8.60 -3.97
CA LEU A 183 9.50 9.28 -3.87
C LEU A 183 9.33 10.49 -2.95
N ASP A 184 9.76 10.33 -1.70
CA ASP A 184 9.73 11.40 -0.72
C ASP A 184 10.99 12.28 -0.79
N GLU A 185 10.87 13.52 -0.35
CA GLU A 185 11.97 14.51 -0.33
C GLU A 185 12.54 14.81 -1.74
N TRP A 186 11.65 14.89 -2.73
CA TRP A 186 11.99 15.20 -4.11
C TRP A 186 12.63 16.60 -4.24
N LEU A 187 13.83 16.64 -4.81
CA LEU A 187 14.65 17.83 -5.12
C LEU A 187 15.06 18.69 -3.92
N ILE A 188 15.12 18.12 -2.71
CA ILE A 188 15.68 18.81 -1.52
C ILE A 188 17.16 19.13 -1.71
N ASN A 189 17.94 18.14 -2.14
CA ASN A 189 19.35 18.30 -2.43
C ASN A 189 19.57 18.46 -3.94
N SER A 190 20.67 19.12 -4.32
CA SER A 190 21.17 19.06 -5.69
C SER A 190 21.57 17.63 -6.04
N MET A 191 21.32 17.23 -7.27
CA MET A 191 21.71 15.91 -7.79
C MET A 191 23.00 16.02 -8.59
N SER A 192 23.85 15.01 -8.48
CA SER A 192 24.97 14.76 -9.39
C SER A 192 24.47 14.27 -10.76
N GLU A 193 25.33 14.32 -11.77
CA GLU A 193 25.01 13.83 -13.12
C GLU A 193 24.59 12.35 -13.12
N GLN A 194 25.28 11.50 -12.36
CA GLN A 194 24.95 10.09 -12.23
C GLN A 194 23.55 9.86 -11.61
N GLU A 195 23.18 10.67 -10.61
CA GLU A 195 21.86 10.61 -9.98
C GLU A 195 20.78 11.09 -10.95
N ILE A 196 21.04 12.14 -11.73
CA ILE A 196 20.12 12.65 -12.76
C ILE A 196 19.86 11.57 -13.83
N GLU A 197 20.91 10.93 -14.34
CA GLU A 197 20.78 9.83 -15.31
C GLU A 197 19.98 8.65 -14.73
N PHE A 198 20.24 8.29 -13.47
CA PHE A 198 19.51 7.22 -12.80
C PHE A 198 18.03 7.55 -12.65
N ILE A 199 17.71 8.77 -12.22
CA ILE A 199 16.34 9.25 -12.10
C ILE A 199 15.67 9.29 -13.47
N PHE A 200 16.34 9.79 -14.49
CA PHE A 200 15.81 9.82 -15.85
C PHE A 200 15.41 8.42 -16.31
N GLU A 201 16.31 7.43 -16.19
CA GLU A 201 16.03 6.04 -16.57
C GLU A 201 14.90 5.40 -15.74
N LEU A 202 14.84 5.70 -14.44
CA LEU A 202 13.77 5.23 -13.57
C LEU A 202 12.41 5.81 -13.98
N ILE A 203 12.35 7.11 -14.26
CA ILE A 203 11.12 7.79 -14.68
C ILE A 203 10.70 7.35 -16.08
N GLU A 204 11.65 7.19 -17.01
CA GLU A 204 11.41 6.66 -18.35
C GLU A 204 10.71 5.30 -18.30
N ARG A 205 11.23 4.34 -17.55
CA ARG A 205 10.63 3.00 -17.43
C ARG A 205 9.23 2.99 -16.79
N ARG A 206 8.89 4.04 -16.05
CA ARG A 206 7.59 4.16 -15.36
C ARG A 206 6.60 4.99 -16.17
N TYR A 207 7.07 5.85 -17.06
CA TYR A 207 6.24 6.73 -17.87
C TYR A 207 5.18 5.93 -18.64
N GLN A 208 3.92 6.36 -18.52
CA GLN A 208 2.73 5.71 -19.11
C GLN A 208 2.53 4.22 -18.77
N ASN A 209 3.21 3.69 -17.74
CA ASN A 209 3.15 2.28 -17.36
C ASN A 209 2.86 2.07 -15.87
N LYS A 210 3.33 2.98 -15.00
CA LYS A 210 3.22 2.89 -13.54
C LYS A 210 3.10 4.29 -12.92
N SER A 211 2.32 4.41 -11.86
CA SER A 211 2.11 5.70 -11.17
C SER A 211 3.16 5.98 -10.11
N THR A 212 3.57 7.24 -10.02
CA THR A 212 4.55 7.68 -9.01
C THR A 212 4.01 8.86 -8.21
N ILE A 213 4.15 8.81 -6.89
CA ILE A 213 3.86 9.92 -5.99
C ILE A 213 5.17 10.63 -5.67
N PHE A 214 5.22 11.94 -5.87
CA PHE A 214 6.36 12.79 -5.52
C PHE A 214 5.98 13.72 -4.39
N CYS A 215 6.73 13.70 -3.30
CA CYS A 215 6.57 14.67 -2.22
C CYS A 215 7.69 15.69 -2.29
N THR A 216 7.35 16.97 -2.47
CA THR A 216 8.33 18.04 -2.55
C THR A 216 7.89 19.28 -1.78
N GLN A 217 8.86 20.08 -1.35
CA GLN A 217 8.61 21.42 -0.82
C GLN A 217 8.77 22.53 -1.85
N PHE A 218 9.20 22.19 -3.07
CA PHE A 218 9.48 23.17 -4.10
C PHE A 218 8.38 23.19 -5.14
N LYS A 219 8.04 24.40 -5.59
CA LYS A 219 7.11 24.58 -6.70
C LYS A 219 7.72 24.06 -8.00
N ILE A 220 6.87 23.58 -8.91
CA ILE A 220 7.26 22.90 -10.15
C ILE A 220 8.15 23.79 -11.01
N GLU A 221 7.94 25.10 -11.00
CA GLU A 221 8.71 26.07 -11.80
C GLU A 221 10.20 26.10 -11.41
N SER A 222 10.53 25.71 -10.17
CA SER A 222 11.91 25.65 -9.69
C SER A 222 12.61 24.33 -9.99
N TRP A 223 11.89 23.31 -10.48
CA TRP A 223 12.45 21.97 -10.66
C TRP A 223 13.50 21.94 -11.76
N HIS A 224 13.31 22.68 -12.86
CA HIS A 224 14.25 22.70 -13.97
C HIS A 224 15.65 23.10 -13.49
N ALA A 225 15.76 24.20 -12.74
CA ALA A 225 17.03 24.65 -12.17
C ALA A 225 17.60 23.65 -11.13
N ARG A 226 16.75 23.01 -10.32
CA ARG A 226 17.17 22.02 -9.31
C ARG A 226 17.67 20.71 -9.91
N LEU A 227 17.21 20.38 -11.11
CA LEU A 227 17.67 19.24 -11.91
C LEU A 227 18.95 19.57 -12.71
N GLY A 228 19.58 20.73 -12.49
CA GLY A 228 20.78 21.16 -13.23
C GLY A 228 20.49 21.82 -14.59
N GLY A 229 19.21 21.89 -15.00
CA GLY A 229 18.76 22.45 -16.26
C GLY A 229 19.10 21.60 -17.50
N GLY A 230 18.78 22.15 -18.67
CA GLY A 230 19.08 21.53 -19.96
C GLY A 230 18.17 20.34 -20.27
N VAL A 231 18.57 19.57 -21.28
CA VAL A 231 17.71 18.57 -21.93
C VAL A 231 17.26 17.47 -20.96
N HIS A 232 18.09 17.04 -20.02
CA HIS A 232 17.71 16.04 -19.02
C HIS A 232 16.63 16.55 -18.06
N ALA A 233 16.75 17.81 -17.61
CA ALA A 233 15.76 18.42 -16.73
C ALA A 233 14.40 18.55 -17.44
N ASP A 234 14.40 19.03 -18.69
CA ASP A 234 13.20 19.13 -19.53
C ASP A 234 12.54 17.76 -19.70
N ALA A 235 13.32 16.73 -20.04
CA ALA A 235 12.84 15.39 -20.29
C ALA A 235 12.24 14.74 -19.03
N ILE A 236 12.86 14.93 -17.86
CA ILE A 236 12.34 14.43 -16.57
C ILE A 236 11.03 15.14 -16.23
N MET A 237 11.00 16.48 -16.34
CA MET A 237 9.81 17.27 -15.99
C MET A 237 8.63 16.93 -16.90
N ASP A 238 8.86 16.80 -18.21
CA ASP A 238 7.81 16.44 -19.18
C ASP A 238 7.11 15.13 -18.77
N ARG A 239 7.88 14.09 -18.44
CA ARG A 239 7.33 12.78 -18.02
C ARG A 239 6.63 12.79 -16.67
N ILE A 240 7.09 13.62 -15.74
CA ILE A 240 6.51 13.68 -14.40
C ILE A 240 5.24 14.54 -14.40
N VAL A 241 5.33 15.76 -14.92
CA VAL A 241 4.34 16.83 -14.72
C VAL A 241 3.18 16.72 -15.68
N HIS A 242 3.43 16.36 -16.96
CA HIS A 242 2.41 16.39 -18.01
C HIS A 242 1.18 15.53 -17.68
N ASN A 243 1.39 14.36 -17.06
CA ASN A 243 0.31 13.47 -16.64
C ASN A 243 0.24 13.34 -15.11
N SER A 244 0.08 14.46 -14.41
CA SER A 244 0.03 14.49 -12.94
C SER A 244 -1.20 15.15 -12.36
N ILE A 245 -1.54 14.73 -11.14
CA ILE A 245 -2.51 15.37 -10.26
C ILE A 245 -1.73 16.04 -9.13
N THR A 246 -1.90 17.34 -8.94
CA THR A 246 -1.19 18.09 -7.89
C THR A 246 -2.09 18.31 -6.68
N ILE A 247 -1.54 18.04 -5.50
CA ILE A 247 -2.14 18.28 -4.18
C ILE A 247 -1.28 19.33 -3.48
N ASN A 248 -1.92 20.40 -3.00
CA ASN A 248 -1.26 21.38 -2.14
C ASN A 248 -1.49 21.02 -0.67
N ALA A 249 -0.44 20.58 0.02
CA ALA A 249 -0.46 20.22 1.43
C ALA A 249 -0.51 21.43 2.38
N GLY A 250 -0.37 22.65 1.83
CA GLY A 250 -0.38 23.91 2.57
C GLY A 250 0.94 24.23 3.28
N ASP A 251 0.86 25.24 4.15
CA ASP A 251 1.95 25.82 4.93
C ASP A 251 1.87 25.50 6.44
N VAL A 252 0.74 24.97 6.91
CA VAL A 252 0.54 24.57 8.30
C VAL A 252 1.54 23.50 8.73
N ASN A 253 2.30 23.77 9.79
CA ASN A 253 3.19 22.79 10.39
C ASN A 253 2.40 21.77 11.24
N MET A 254 2.17 20.59 10.67
CA MET A 254 1.40 19.52 11.33
C MET A 254 2.08 18.99 12.59
N ARG A 255 3.41 19.09 12.71
CA ARG A 255 4.12 18.64 13.93
C ARG A 255 3.75 19.51 15.13
N GLU A 256 3.58 20.81 14.92
CA GLU A 256 3.14 21.74 15.97
C GLU A 256 1.68 21.55 16.30
N VAL A 257 0.83 21.30 15.30
CA VAL A 257 -0.60 21.05 15.49
C VAL A 257 -0.82 19.79 16.33
N THR A 258 -0.19 18.67 15.96
CA THR A 258 -0.30 17.41 16.71
C THR A 258 0.23 17.57 18.15
N ALA A 259 1.35 18.26 18.33
CA ALA A 259 1.91 18.51 19.67
C ALA A 259 1.03 19.41 20.57
N LYS A 260 0.16 20.24 19.98
CA LYS A 260 -0.84 21.02 20.74
C LYS A 260 -2.04 20.16 21.12
N MET A 261 -2.54 19.33 20.20
CA MET A 261 -3.67 18.43 20.45
C MET A 261 -3.38 17.38 21.52
N GLU A 262 -2.13 16.92 21.65
CA GLU A 262 -1.74 15.95 22.69
C GLU A 262 -1.66 16.55 24.10
N LYS A 263 -1.68 17.88 24.23
CA LYS A 263 -1.58 18.59 25.51
C LYS A 263 -2.93 19.08 26.05
N GLU A 264 -3.99 18.97 25.25
CA GLU A 264 -5.38 19.29 25.59
C GLU A 264 -6.12 18.03 26.01
#